data_AF-A0A6C0JX65-F1
#
_entry.id   AF-A0A6C0JX65-F1
#
_cell.length_a   1.000
_cell.length_b   1.000
_cell.length_c   1.000
_cell.angle_alpha   90.00
_cell.angle_beta   90.00
_cell.angle_gamma   90.00
#
_symmetry.space_group_name_H-M   'P 1'
#
loop_
_entity.id
_entity.type
_entity.pdbx_description
1 polymer ?
#
loop_
_entity_poly.entity_id
_entity_poly.type
_entity_poly.pdbx_seq_one_letter_code
_entity_poly.pdbx_strand_id
1 'polypeptide(L)'
;MEPIEDQSISSEDHHDDETLETWLDLLEDKEIEELSDNVAEIMEEYVYGQIAKISDPKFSTIVCDDLTAYFFDIWVDAEICMDSDSDYKEVHRFIGDVYTKYMDEYSILPPRQCDIDTPCIQVDIAPSLERLATIPQPKQKTREWYEKRYGMLTASNISKALGSESQKNSLIYEKCKPLTMDHQYGSVNTENSMHWGVKYEPISAAIYEHMFSAKLSDFGCIPHEKYVFIGASPDGIVTDPAHPRYGHMVEIKNIVNRDITGIPKEEYWIQIQVQLETCNLEYCDFVETRIKEYENAAEYYIDREHNYKGVVLYFVKKMLVAGTLPSWGEEDGRYNVPHYEYMPLDIPISETEQWIYSKKTKLQEEYVLYRTDYWYLENISCVLVQRNREWFNAVVPQFISIWETIEKERVSGYAHRVAVKKPKPLVVVQQSSGDSTGTTRIINGGGGICLIKLDEAGNNISQPSITDLHNLLLL
;
A
#
# COMPACT_ATOMS: atom_id res chain seq x y z
N MET A 1 17.19 28.09 -76.19
CA MET A 1 17.08 27.05 -75.16
C MET A 1 16.11 27.58 -74.14
N GLU A 2 14.88 27.09 -74.23
CA GLU A 2 13.77 27.41 -73.33
C GLU A 2 14.08 26.98 -71.89
N PRO A 3 13.51 27.62 -70.86
CA PRO A 3 13.35 27.02 -69.57
C PRO A 3 12.03 26.24 -69.50
N ILE A 4 12.14 25.04 -68.96
CA ILE A 4 11.07 24.07 -68.69
C ILE A 4 10.28 24.56 -67.47
N GLU A 5 8.97 24.75 -67.62
CA GLU A 5 8.02 24.85 -66.50
C GLU A 5 7.80 23.45 -65.93
N ASP A 6 8.17 23.25 -64.67
CA ASP A 6 7.89 22.03 -63.90
C ASP A 6 6.64 22.28 -63.05
N GLN A 7 5.51 21.69 -63.48
CA GLN A 7 4.28 21.62 -62.71
C GLN A 7 4.42 20.51 -61.67
N SER A 8 4.67 20.87 -60.41
CA SER A 8 4.44 19.98 -59.27
C SER A 8 3.15 20.41 -58.57
N ILE A 9 2.19 19.50 -58.60
CA ILE A 9 0.86 19.56 -58.00
C ILE A 9 1.03 19.49 -56.48
N SER A 10 0.70 20.57 -55.76
CA SER A 10 0.43 20.51 -54.33
C SER A 10 -0.94 19.84 -54.12
N SER A 11 -0.92 18.60 -53.66
CA SER A 11 -2.07 18.02 -52.94
C SER A 11 -1.98 18.54 -51.51
N GLU A 12 -2.66 19.65 -51.25
CA GLU A 12 -3.00 20.05 -49.88
C GLU A 12 -4.09 19.08 -49.42
N ASP A 13 -3.70 18.07 -48.65
CA ASP A 13 -4.62 17.30 -47.81
C ASP A 13 -5.18 18.24 -46.74
N HIS A 14 -6.30 18.89 -47.07
CA HIS A 14 -7.21 19.42 -46.06
C HIS A 14 -7.88 18.22 -45.37
N HIS A 15 -7.27 17.76 -44.28
CA HIS A 15 -8.02 17.08 -43.23
C HIS A 15 -8.92 18.13 -42.56
N ASP A 16 -10.06 18.40 -43.18
CA ASP A 16 -11.21 18.92 -42.47
C ASP A 16 -11.61 17.82 -41.48
N ASP A 17 -11.34 18.08 -40.20
CA ASP A 17 -11.90 17.35 -39.07
C ASP A 17 -13.38 17.73 -39.01
N GLU A 18 -14.17 17.12 -39.90
CA GLU A 18 -15.61 17.19 -39.90
C GLU A 18 -16.06 16.53 -38.60
N THR A 19 -16.37 17.35 -37.59
CA THR A 19 -16.97 16.89 -36.34
C THR A 19 -18.26 16.14 -36.70
N LEU A 20 -18.20 14.81 -36.65
CA LEU A 20 -19.35 13.96 -36.89
C LEU A 20 -20.46 14.37 -35.91
N GLU A 21 -21.64 14.67 -36.46
CA GLU A 21 -22.85 15.00 -35.70
C GLU A 21 -23.20 13.80 -34.81
N THR A 22 -23.20 14.01 -33.50
CA THR A 22 -23.41 12.98 -32.47
C THR A 22 -24.90 12.76 -32.22
N TRP A 23 -25.28 11.64 -31.59
CA TRP A 23 -26.69 11.44 -31.20
C TRP A 23 -27.21 12.53 -30.25
N LEU A 24 -26.31 13.14 -29.47
CA LEU A 24 -26.62 14.29 -28.59
C LEU A 24 -26.94 15.56 -29.38
N ASP A 25 -26.32 15.78 -30.54
CA ASP A 25 -26.54 16.99 -31.36
C ASP A 25 -27.95 16.99 -32.01
N LEU A 26 -28.62 15.83 -32.02
CA LEU A 26 -29.98 15.64 -32.54
C LEU A 26 -31.07 15.95 -31.51
N LEU A 27 -30.72 16.16 -30.24
CA LEU A 27 -31.64 16.39 -29.13
C LEU A 27 -31.72 17.88 -28.75
N GLU A 28 -32.88 18.32 -28.26
CA GLU A 28 -33.02 19.63 -27.64
C GLU A 28 -32.40 19.64 -26.24
N ASP A 29 -31.90 20.80 -25.78
CA ASP A 29 -31.29 20.97 -24.45
C ASP A 29 -32.16 20.39 -23.31
N LYS A 30 -33.48 20.54 -23.42
CA LYS A 30 -34.45 20.03 -22.43
C LYS A 30 -34.49 18.51 -22.39
N GLU A 31 -34.35 17.85 -23.55
CA GLU A 31 -34.32 16.38 -23.63
C GLU A 31 -33.01 15.85 -23.04
N ILE A 32 -31.89 16.54 -23.28
CA ILE A 32 -30.58 16.21 -22.68
C ILE A 32 -30.62 16.34 -21.15
N GLU A 33 -31.28 17.39 -20.63
CA GLU A 33 -31.49 17.58 -19.19
C GLU A 33 -32.34 16.44 -18.59
N GLU A 34 -33.46 16.10 -19.24
CA GLU A 34 -34.33 14.99 -18.79
C GLU A 34 -33.61 13.63 -18.79
N LEU A 35 -32.77 13.35 -19.80
CA LEU A 35 -31.94 12.15 -19.83
C LEU A 35 -30.89 12.16 -18.73
N SER A 36 -30.22 13.31 -18.49
CA SER A 36 -29.23 13.45 -17.43
C SER A 36 -29.83 13.19 -16.05
N ASP A 37 -31.02 13.74 -15.77
CA ASP A 37 -31.73 13.55 -14.51
C ASP A 37 -32.12 12.08 -14.32
N ASN A 38 -32.64 11.42 -15.37
CA ASN A 38 -32.98 10.01 -15.30
C ASN A 38 -31.76 9.11 -15.04
N VAL A 39 -30.62 9.41 -15.70
CA VAL A 39 -29.35 8.73 -15.44
C VAL A 39 -28.91 8.96 -14.00
N ALA A 40 -28.97 10.19 -13.49
CA ALA A 40 -28.57 10.52 -12.13
C ALA A 40 -29.41 9.78 -11.07
N GLU A 41 -30.73 9.67 -11.25
CA GLU A 41 -31.62 8.92 -10.35
C GLU A 41 -31.26 7.43 -10.27
N ILE A 42 -31.09 6.77 -11.43
CA ILE A 42 -30.70 5.35 -11.48
C ILE A 42 -29.28 5.15 -10.94
N MET A 43 -28.39 6.10 -11.22
CA MET A 43 -27.02 6.08 -10.74
C MET A 43 -26.95 6.18 -9.22
N GLU A 44 -27.76 7.05 -8.61
CA GLU A 44 -27.85 7.17 -7.15
C GLU A 44 -28.23 5.81 -6.53
N GLU A 45 -29.31 5.17 -7.02
CA GLU A 45 -29.75 3.85 -6.53
C GLU A 45 -28.64 2.80 -6.69
N TYR A 46 -27.98 2.75 -7.85
CA TYR A 46 -26.88 1.83 -8.12
C TYR A 46 -25.70 2.05 -7.14
N VAL A 47 -25.25 3.29 -6.99
CA VAL A 47 -24.10 3.65 -6.16
C VAL A 47 -24.38 3.33 -4.68
N TYR A 48 -25.55 3.70 -4.15
CA TYR A 48 -25.93 3.36 -2.77
C TYR A 48 -26.07 1.85 -2.58
N GLY A 49 -26.65 1.14 -3.54
CA GLY A 49 -26.76 -0.32 -3.51
C GLY A 49 -25.41 -1.04 -3.51
N GLN A 50 -24.35 -0.39 -4.02
CA GLN A 50 -23.00 -0.93 -4.13
C GLN A 50 -21.96 -0.19 -3.28
N ILE A 51 -22.37 0.67 -2.34
CA ILE A 51 -21.47 1.60 -1.65
C ILE A 51 -20.30 0.91 -0.94
N ALA A 52 -20.49 -0.32 -0.45
CA ALA A 52 -19.42 -1.13 0.14
C ALA A 52 -18.23 -1.37 -0.80
N LYS A 53 -18.45 -1.36 -2.12
CA LYS A 53 -17.45 -1.56 -3.17
C LYS A 53 -16.74 -0.28 -3.61
N ILE A 54 -17.11 0.89 -3.09
CA ILE A 54 -16.39 2.14 -3.38
C ILE A 54 -14.93 2.09 -2.92
N SER A 55 -14.55 1.10 -2.11
CA SER A 55 -13.16 0.79 -1.74
C SER A 55 -12.29 0.35 -2.93
N ASP A 56 -12.87 -0.12 -4.03
CA ASP A 56 -12.16 -0.49 -5.26
C ASP A 56 -11.79 0.79 -6.05
N PRO A 57 -10.50 0.99 -6.41
CA PRO A 57 -10.09 2.12 -7.26
C PRO A 57 -10.77 2.14 -8.64
N LYS A 58 -11.36 1.04 -9.10
CA LYS A 58 -12.10 0.95 -10.38
C LYS A 58 -13.60 1.19 -10.24
N PHE A 59 -14.09 1.53 -9.05
CA PHE A 59 -15.53 1.65 -8.78
C PHE A 59 -16.24 2.58 -9.76
N SER A 60 -15.70 3.77 -10.03
CA SER A 60 -16.30 4.72 -11.00
C SER A 60 -16.39 4.12 -12.40
N THR A 61 -15.32 3.46 -12.87
CA THR A 61 -15.32 2.78 -14.18
C THR A 61 -16.38 1.69 -14.23
N ILE A 62 -16.50 0.87 -13.18
CA ILE A 62 -17.51 -0.20 -13.11
C ILE A 62 -18.93 0.39 -13.16
N VAL A 63 -19.20 1.47 -12.41
CA VAL A 63 -20.49 2.16 -12.42
C VAL A 63 -20.80 2.68 -13.83
N CYS A 64 -19.86 3.40 -14.45
CA CYS A 64 -20.07 3.96 -15.78
C CYS A 64 -20.25 2.86 -16.83
N ASP A 65 -19.46 1.79 -16.80
CA ASP A 65 -19.56 0.68 -17.76
C ASP A 65 -20.91 -0.05 -17.63
N ASP A 66 -21.34 -0.37 -16.41
CA ASP A 66 -22.60 -1.07 -16.15
C ASP A 66 -23.81 -0.19 -16.55
N LEU A 67 -23.79 1.10 -16.21
CA LEU A 67 -24.87 2.02 -16.57
C LEU A 67 -24.88 2.34 -18.06
N THR A 68 -23.72 2.43 -18.71
CA THR A 68 -23.64 2.56 -20.17
C THR A 68 -24.32 1.36 -20.84
N ALA A 69 -23.99 0.14 -20.43
CA ALA A 69 -24.61 -1.05 -21.00
C ALA A 69 -26.13 -1.08 -20.78
N TYR A 70 -26.60 -0.65 -19.60
CA TYR A 70 -28.02 -0.56 -19.28
C TYR A 70 -28.76 0.49 -20.11
N PHE A 71 -28.25 1.72 -20.17
CA PHE A 71 -28.90 2.82 -20.87
C PHE A 71 -28.80 2.68 -22.39
N PHE A 72 -27.68 2.17 -22.91
CA PHE A 72 -27.51 1.96 -24.35
C PHE A 72 -28.57 1.00 -24.91
N ASP A 73 -28.83 -0.12 -24.24
CA ASP A 73 -29.88 -1.08 -24.66
C ASP A 73 -31.26 -0.41 -24.74
N ILE A 74 -31.62 0.37 -23.71
CA ILE A 74 -32.90 1.08 -23.63
C ILE A 74 -32.99 2.20 -24.68
N TRP A 75 -31.91 2.95 -24.89
CA TRP A 75 -31.88 4.11 -25.78
C TRP A 75 -31.84 3.71 -27.26
N VAL A 76 -31.22 2.58 -27.59
CA VAL A 76 -31.34 1.96 -28.92
C VAL A 76 -32.79 1.55 -29.18
N ASP A 77 -33.44 0.86 -28.24
CA ASP A 77 -34.84 0.45 -28.35
C ASP A 77 -35.81 1.65 -28.46
N ALA A 78 -35.46 2.77 -27.82
CA ALA A 78 -36.21 4.02 -27.86
C ALA A 78 -35.87 4.91 -29.06
N GLU A 79 -34.99 4.47 -29.96
CA GLU A 79 -34.50 5.23 -31.13
C GLU A 79 -33.85 6.58 -30.75
N ILE A 80 -33.26 6.68 -29.56
CA ILE A 80 -32.51 7.86 -29.07
C ILE A 80 -31.08 7.86 -29.64
N CYS A 81 -30.45 6.68 -29.74
CA CYS A 81 -29.14 6.49 -30.36
C CYS A 81 -29.12 5.25 -31.25
N MET A 82 -28.08 5.11 -32.08
CA MET A 82 -27.91 3.98 -32.99
C MET A 82 -27.20 2.81 -32.31
N ASP A 83 -27.54 1.58 -32.71
CA ASP A 83 -26.80 0.37 -32.35
C ASP A 83 -25.44 0.33 -33.07
N SER A 84 -24.50 1.14 -32.56
CA SER A 84 -23.19 1.38 -33.15
C SER A 84 -22.11 1.50 -32.07
N ASP A 85 -20.90 1.05 -32.39
CA ASP A 85 -19.72 1.22 -31.51
C ASP A 85 -19.36 2.70 -31.27
N SER A 86 -19.80 3.60 -32.16
CA SER A 86 -19.56 5.04 -32.03
C SER A 86 -20.47 5.62 -30.95
N ASP A 87 -21.77 5.39 -31.09
CA ASP A 87 -22.80 5.84 -30.15
C ASP A 87 -22.59 5.23 -28.77
N TYR A 88 -22.18 3.95 -28.68
CA TYR A 88 -21.85 3.34 -27.40
C TYR A 88 -20.77 4.12 -26.64
N LYS A 89 -19.72 4.58 -27.33
CA LYS A 89 -18.66 5.40 -26.71
C LYS A 89 -19.15 6.79 -26.34
N GLU A 90 -20.05 7.37 -27.12
CA GLU A 90 -20.64 8.68 -26.83
C GLU A 90 -21.59 8.61 -25.64
N VAL A 91 -22.41 7.56 -25.54
CA VAL A 91 -23.22 7.25 -24.35
C VAL A 91 -22.32 7.02 -23.15
N HIS A 92 -21.24 6.26 -23.29
CA HIS A 92 -20.27 6.07 -22.20
C HIS A 92 -19.69 7.39 -21.68
N ARG A 93 -19.32 8.29 -22.61
CA ARG A 93 -18.87 9.65 -22.27
C ARG A 93 -19.96 10.43 -21.53
N PHE A 94 -21.18 10.41 -22.05
CA PHE A 94 -22.33 11.08 -21.44
C PHE A 94 -22.60 10.59 -20.00
N ILE A 95 -22.62 9.26 -19.79
CA ILE A 95 -22.77 8.66 -18.46
C ILE A 95 -21.61 9.06 -17.54
N GLY A 96 -20.38 9.12 -18.06
CA GLY A 96 -19.21 9.59 -17.32
C GLY A 96 -19.30 11.07 -16.89
N ASP A 97 -19.84 11.92 -17.76
CA ASP A 97 -20.07 13.34 -17.46
C ASP A 97 -21.15 13.50 -16.39
N VAL A 98 -22.26 12.74 -16.49
CA VAL A 98 -23.30 12.70 -15.46
C VAL A 98 -22.75 12.17 -14.14
N TYR A 99 -21.90 11.13 -14.16
CA TYR A 99 -21.24 10.61 -12.95
C TYR A 99 -20.37 11.66 -12.27
N THR A 100 -19.58 12.40 -13.05
CA THR A 100 -18.72 13.46 -12.54
C THR A 100 -19.57 14.56 -11.87
N LYS A 101 -20.63 15.02 -12.56
CA LYS A 101 -21.56 16.01 -12.02
C LYS A 101 -22.26 15.51 -10.76
N TYR A 102 -22.73 14.26 -10.76
CA TYR A 102 -23.35 13.62 -9.61
C TYR A 102 -22.41 13.63 -8.40
N MET A 103 -21.15 13.24 -8.58
CA MET A 103 -20.16 13.22 -7.48
C MET A 103 -19.80 14.63 -6.97
N ASP A 104 -19.82 15.64 -7.84
CA ASP A 104 -19.54 17.03 -7.47
C ASP A 104 -20.73 17.69 -6.72
N GLU A 105 -21.96 17.42 -7.16
CA GLU A 105 -23.18 18.03 -6.61
C GLU A 105 -23.69 17.31 -5.34
N TYR A 106 -23.61 15.97 -5.29
CA TYR A 106 -24.02 15.19 -4.13
C TYR A 106 -22.90 15.06 -3.10
N SER A 107 -22.74 16.11 -2.28
CA SER A 107 -21.74 16.20 -1.19
C SER A 107 -21.82 15.11 -0.11
N ILE A 108 -22.75 14.15 -0.20
CA ILE A 108 -22.92 13.06 0.76
C ILE A 108 -21.82 12.00 0.59
N LEU A 109 -21.42 11.72 -0.66
CA LEU A 109 -20.40 10.72 -0.96
C LEU A 109 -19.11 11.40 -1.40
N PRO A 110 -18.09 11.47 -0.53
CA PRO A 110 -16.82 12.03 -0.95
C PRO A 110 -16.19 11.13 -2.02
N PRO A 111 -15.51 11.71 -3.02
CA PRO A 111 -14.67 10.94 -3.92
C PRO A 111 -13.60 10.19 -3.12
N ARG A 112 -13.08 9.09 -3.68
CA ARG A 112 -12.08 8.26 -3.00
C ARG A 112 -10.83 9.06 -2.61
N GLN A 113 -10.41 9.97 -3.46
CA GLN A 113 -9.32 10.90 -3.20
C GLN A 113 -9.54 12.18 -4.02
N CYS A 114 -9.00 13.29 -3.52
CA CYS A 114 -8.98 14.58 -4.20
C CYS A 114 -7.55 15.12 -4.28
N ASP A 115 -7.38 16.21 -5.02
CA ASP A 115 -6.16 16.99 -4.97
C ASP A 115 -5.88 17.48 -3.54
N ILE A 116 -4.60 17.56 -3.18
CA ILE A 116 -4.16 17.90 -1.83
C ILE A 116 -4.54 19.32 -1.38
N ASP A 117 -4.83 20.19 -2.34
CA ASP A 117 -5.25 21.58 -2.14
C ASP A 117 -6.77 21.76 -2.18
N THR A 118 -7.53 20.66 -2.28
CA THR A 118 -9.00 20.69 -2.24
C THR A 118 -9.47 21.36 -0.95
N PRO A 119 -10.35 22.37 -1.02
CA PRO A 119 -10.86 23.06 0.16
C PRO A 119 -11.53 22.10 1.14
N CYS A 120 -11.06 22.11 2.38
CA CYS A 120 -11.61 21.29 3.46
C CYS A 120 -12.63 22.10 4.27
N ILE A 121 -13.75 21.47 4.61
CA ILE A 121 -14.76 22.06 5.49
C ILE A 121 -14.17 22.11 6.90
N GLN A 122 -14.20 23.29 7.52
CA GLN A 122 -13.74 23.46 8.88
C GLN A 122 -14.73 22.80 9.85
N VAL A 123 -14.26 21.78 10.58
CA VAL A 123 -15.01 21.08 11.61
C VAL A 123 -14.33 21.32 12.95
N ASP A 124 -15.12 21.45 14.02
CA ASP A 124 -14.56 21.52 15.37
C ASP A 124 -13.99 20.15 15.77
N ILE A 125 -12.69 19.97 15.55
CA ILE A 125 -11.96 18.74 15.84
C ILE A 125 -11.25 18.75 17.20
N ALA A 126 -11.35 19.85 17.96
CA ALA A 126 -10.72 19.94 19.28
C ALA A 126 -11.20 18.84 20.25
N PRO A 127 -12.51 18.50 20.34
CA PRO A 127 -12.98 17.40 21.18
C PRO A 127 -12.36 16.04 20.79
N SER A 128 -12.17 15.81 19.49
CA SER A 128 -11.52 14.58 19.00
C SER A 128 -10.06 14.53 19.47
N LEU A 129 -9.29 15.61 19.32
CA LEU A 129 -7.89 15.64 19.75
C LEU A 129 -7.71 15.52 21.27
N GLU A 130 -8.56 16.20 22.05
CA GLU A 130 -8.57 16.07 23.51
C GLU A 130 -8.79 14.61 23.92
N ARG A 131 -9.79 13.94 23.32
CA ARG A 131 -10.04 12.52 23.55
C ARG A 131 -8.80 11.69 23.20
N LEU A 132 -8.22 11.88 22.01
CA LEU A 132 -7.06 11.10 21.56
C LEU A 132 -5.86 11.23 22.51
N ALA A 133 -5.62 12.43 23.05
CA ALA A 133 -4.55 12.70 24.00
C ALA A 133 -4.73 11.97 25.35
N THR A 134 -5.97 11.60 25.72
CA THR A 134 -6.25 10.86 26.97
C THR A 134 -6.03 9.35 26.86
N ILE A 135 -5.89 8.82 25.63
CA ILE A 135 -5.79 7.37 25.41
C ILE A 135 -4.41 6.87 25.88
N PRO A 136 -4.34 5.86 26.79
CA PRO A 136 -3.07 5.31 27.22
C PRO A 136 -2.30 4.69 26.05
N GLN A 137 -1.08 5.19 25.86
CA GLN A 137 -0.14 4.70 24.87
C GLN A 137 0.90 3.79 25.53
N PRO A 138 0.71 2.46 25.49
CA PRO A 138 1.78 1.57 25.90
C PRO A 138 2.98 1.80 24.99
N LYS A 139 4.18 1.83 25.57
CA LYS A 139 5.41 2.02 24.80
C LYS A 139 5.45 0.99 23.67
N GLN A 140 5.73 1.44 22.46
CA GLN A 140 5.71 0.58 21.28
C GLN A 140 6.60 -0.66 21.50
N LYS A 141 6.15 -1.82 21.01
CA LYS A 141 6.84 -3.10 21.15
C LYS A 141 6.96 -3.59 22.61
N THR A 142 6.20 -3.08 23.58
CA THR A 142 6.07 -3.75 24.90
C THR A 142 5.01 -4.84 24.87
N ARG A 143 4.99 -5.70 25.89
CA ARG A 143 3.98 -6.75 26.04
C ARG A 143 2.57 -6.19 26.02
N GLU A 144 2.33 -5.09 26.74
CA GLU A 144 1.03 -4.41 26.81
C GLU A 144 0.59 -3.90 25.43
N TRP A 145 1.54 -3.41 24.62
CA TRP A 145 1.28 -2.99 23.24
C TRP A 145 0.83 -4.16 22.37
N TYR A 146 1.51 -5.31 22.48
CA TYR A 146 1.14 -6.52 21.75
C TYR A 146 -0.21 -7.10 22.20
N GLU A 147 -0.45 -7.16 23.51
CA GLU A 147 -1.71 -7.64 24.09
C GLU A 147 -2.88 -6.77 23.64
N LYS A 148 -2.73 -5.44 23.64
CA LYS A 148 -3.74 -4.50 23.13
C LYS A 148 -4.06 -4.80 21.67
N ARG A 149 -3.06 -4.89 20.78
CA ARG A 149 -3.26 -5.17 19.34
C ARG A 149 -3.75 -6.58 19.03
N TYR A 150 -3.49 -7.55 19.91
CA TYR A 150 -3.97 -8.92 19.78
C TYR A 150 -5.50 -9.00 19.93
N GLY A 151 -6.07 -8.18 20.81
CA GLY A 151 -7.50 -8.05 21.02
C GLY A 151 -8.26 -7.28 19.95
N MET A 152 -7.63 -6.94 18.82
CA MET A 152 -8.21 -6.03 17.83
C MET A 152 -7.89 -6.43 16.39
N LEU A 153 -8.77 -6.10 15.45
CA LEU A 153 -8.47 -5.91 14.04
C LEU A 153 -7.83 -4.54 13.87
N THR A 154 -6.63 -4.50 13.30
CA THR A 154 -5.91 -3.23 13.12
C THR A 154 -6.22 -2.65 11.76
N ALA A 155 -6.31 -1.33 11.62
CA ALA A 155 -6.63 -0.68 10.34
C ALA A 155 -5.77 -1.19 9.16
N SER A 156 -4.49 -1.49 9.40
CA SER A 156 -3.57 -2.01 8.37
C SER A 156 -3.80 -3.46 7.92
N ASN A 157 -4.66 -4.24 8.61
CA ASN A 157 -4.98 -5.62 8.21
C ASN A 157 -6.48 -5.91 8.07
N ILE A 158 -7.33 -4.94 8.41
CA ILE A 158 -8.79 -5.10 8.41
C ILE A 158 -9.36 -5.24 6.99
N SER A 159 -8.67 -4.75 5.96
CA SER A 159 -9.05 -4.96 4.56
C SER A 159 -9.20 -6.44 4.18
N LYS A 160 -8.45 -7.34 4.84
CA LYS A 160 -8.59 -8.80 4.65
C LYS A 160 -9.99 -9.32 5.03
N ALA A 161 -10.71 -8.63 5.90
CA ALA A 161 -12.08 -8.97 6.28
C ALA A 161 -13.08 -8.75 5.14
N LEU A 162 -12.78 -7.83 4.21
CA LEU A 162 -13.61 -7.52 3.03
C LEU A 162 -13.12 -8.25 1.77
N GLY A 163 -11.92 -8.81 1.81
CA GLY A 163 -11.32 -9.53 0.69
C GLY A 163 -11.90 -10.93 0.45
N SER A 164 -11.15 -11.72 -0.31
CA SER A 164 -11.49 -13.11 -0.60
C SER A 164 -11.60 -13.98 0.65
N GLU A 165 -12.30 -15.12 0.55
CA GLU A 165 -12.37 -16.12 1.63
C GLU A 165 -10.98 -16.58 2.11
N SER A 166 -9.98 -16.61 1.23
CA SER A 166 -8.60 -16.91 1.61
C SER A 166 -8.01 -15.83 2.53
N GLN A 167 -8.26 -14.55 2.25
CA GLN A 167 -7.81 -13.44 3.09
C GLN A 167 -8.52 -13.41 4.43
N LYS A 168 -9.85 -13.63 4.45
CA LYS A 168 -10.64 -13.76 5.67
C LYS A 168 -10.13 -14.91 6.53
N ASN A 169 -9.92 -16.09 5.95
CA ASN A 169 -9.35 -17.26 6.64
C ASN A 169 -7.97 -16.97 7.22
N SER A 170 -7.10 -16.31 6.46
CA SER A 170 -5.77 -15.91 6.91
C SER A 170 -5.83 -14.96 8.10
N LEU A 171 -6.71 -13.95 8.06
CA LEU A 171 -6.93 -13.01 9.15
C LEU A 171 -7.45 -13.72 10.42
N ILE A 172 -8.47 -14.57 10.27
CA ILE A 172 -9.05 -15.34 11.39
C ILE A 172 -7.97 -16.23 12.00
N TYR A 173 -7.26 -16.99 11.17
CA TYR A 173 -6.20 -17.88 11.63
C TYR A 173 -5.09 -17.12 12.38
N GLU A 174 -4.65 -15.98 11.86
CA GLU A 174 -3.64 -15.11 12.50
C GLU A 174 -4.11 -14.63 13.88
N LYS A 175 -5.36 -14.20 14.00
CA LYS A 175 -5.93 -13.67 15.26
C LYS A 175 -6.34 -14.74 16.27
N CYS A 176 -6.54 -15.98 15.83
CA CYS A 176 -6.82 -17.12 16.72
C CYS A 176 -5.56 -17.74 17.32
N LYS A 177 -4.38 -17.59 16.69
CA LYS A 177 -3.12 -18.08 17.27
C LYS A 177 -2.87 -17.46 18.64
N PRO A 178 -2.41 -18.23 19.64
CA PRO A 178 -1.98 -17.66 20.92
C PRO A 178 -0.93 -16.58 20.72
N LEU A 179 -1.00 -15.53 21.54
CA LEU A 179 0.03 -14.51 21.57
C LEU A 179 1.32 -15.13 22.13
N THR A 180 2.24 -15.50 21.24
CA THR A 180 3.58 -15.98 21.61
C THR A 180 4.58 -14.83 21.49
N MET A 181 5.34 -14.57 22.56
CA MET A 181 6.45 -13.61 22.50
C MET A 181 7.68 -14.19 21.77
N ASP A 182 7.73 -15.52 21.58
CA ASP A 182 8.88 -16.24 21.05
C ASP A 182 9.25 -15.92 19.59
N HIS A 183 8.31 -15.47 18.77
CA HIS A 183 8.59 -15.13 17.36
C HIS A 183 9.29 -13.77 17.17
N GLN A 184 9.53 -13.04 18.27
CA GLN A 184 10.07 -11.67 18.25
C GLN A 184 11.59 -11.63 18.45
N TYR A 185 12.23 -12.78 18.62
CA TYR A 185 13.67 -12.93 18.85
C TYR A 185 14.46 -13.34 17.60
N GLY A 186 13.81 -13.36 16.43
CA GLY A 186 14.46 -13.61 15.13
C GLY A 186 15.10 -12.34 14.55
N SER A 187 16.16 -12.49 13.73
CA SER A 187 16.79 -11.36 13.06
C SER A 187 15.77 -10.61 12.18
N VAL A 188 15.72 -9.28 12.31
CA VAL A 188 14.97 -8.44 11.36
C VAL A 188 15.66 -8.55 10.02
N ASN A 189 14.98 -9.08 8.99
CA ASN A 189 15.46 -8.98 7.63
C ASN A 189 15.35 -7.52 7.19
N THR A 190 16.49 -6.83 7.17
CA THR A 190 16.59 -5.40 6.84
C THR A 190 16.39 -5.10 5.34
N GLU A 191 16.31 -6.12 4.51
CA GLU A 191 16.23 -6.00 3.03
C GLU A 191 14.80 -6.15 2.50
N ASN A 192 13.81 -6.46 3.35
CA ASN A 192 12.43 -6.60 2.90
C ASN A 192 11.69 -5.25 2.83
N SER A 193 10.64 -5.21 2.02
CA SER A 193 9.84 -3.98 1.80
C SER A 193 9.14 -3.46 3.07
N MET A 194 8.83 -4.33 4.04
CA MET A 194 8.23 -3.90 5.31
C MET A 194 9.24 -3.11 6.15
N HIS A 195 10.48 -3.61 6.21
CA HIS A 195 11.57 -2.91 6.88
C HIS A 195 11.91 -1.61 6.15
N TRP A 196 11.89 -1.61 4.81
CA TRP A 196 12.04 -0.38 4.03
C TRP A 196 10.99 0.67 4.42
N GLY A 197 9.73 0.24 4.54
CA GLY A 197 8.61 1.04 5.04
C GLY A 197 8.93 1.74 6.35
N VAL A 198 9.25 0.94 7.37
CA VAL A 198 9.57 1.41 8.73
C VAL A 198 10.82 2.29 8.76
N LYS A 199 11.86 1.93 8.00
CA LYS A 199 13.11 2.67 7.97
C LYS A 199 12.90 4.09 7.45
N TYR A 200 12.11 4.27 6.39
CA TYR A 200 12.01 5.56 5.70
C TYR A 200 10.79 6.40 6.08
N GLU A 201 9.84 5.87 6.85
CA GLU A 201 8.69 6.62 7.37
C GLU A 201 9.08 7.92 8.09
N PRO A 202 10.10 7.97 8.97
CA PRO A 202 10.52 9.23 9.60
C PRO A 202 11.02 10.29 8.61
N ILE A 203 11.62 9.87 7.50
CA ILE A 203 12.10 10.79 6.46
C ILE A 203 10.91 11.35 5.68
N SER A 204 9.97 10.49 5.28
CA SER A 204 8.75 10.92 4.60
C SER A 204 7.92 11.87 5.46
N ALA A 205 7.83 11.61 6.77
CA ALA A 205 7.19 12.51 7.72
C ALA A 205 7.89 13.87 7.78
N ALA A 206 9.23 13.89 7.89
CA ALA A 206 10.00 15.14 7.88
C ALA A 206 9.84 15.93 6.58
N ILE A 207 9.77 15.24 5.44
CA ILE A 207 9.50 15.87 4.13
C ILE A 207 8.10 16.48 4.11
N TYR A 208 7.07 15.76 4.59
CA TYR A 208 5.72 16.29 4.71
C TYR A 208 5.67 17.54 5.60
N GLU A 209 6.28 17.48 6.79
CA GLU A 209 6.36 18.62 7.71
C GLU A 209 7.02 19.85 7.06
N HIS A 210 8.08 19.63 6.27
CA HIS A 210 8.76 20.70 5.53
C HIS A 210 7.87 21.26 4.40
N MET A 211 7.25 20.38 3.60
CA MET A 211 6.39 20.77 2.47
C MET A 211 5.19 21.62 2.91
N PHE A 212 4.55 21.25 4.01
CA PHE A 212 3.34 21.92 4.48
C PHE A 212 3.59 22.89 5.62
N SER A 213 4.84 23.07 6.08
CA SER A 213 5.16 23.86 7.27
C SER A 213 4.35 23.42 8.51
N ALA A 214 4.13 22.12 8.62
CA ALA A 214 3.31 21.50 9.65
C ALA A 214 4.18 20.74 10.67
N LYS A 215 3.60 20.40 11.81
CA LYS A 215 4.18 19.48 12.80
C LYS A 215 3.22 18.33 13.08
N LEU A 216 3.74 17.12 13.04
CA LEU A 216 2.99 15.90 13.28
C LEU A 216 3.12 15.45 14.72
N SER A 217 1.99 15.13 15.33
CA SER A 217 1.90 14.51 16.66
C SER A 217 1.54 13.02 16.52
N ASP A 218 2.22 12.18 17.31
CA ASP A 218 1.98 10.73 17.40
C ASP A 218 0.94 10.41 18.50
N PHE A 219 -0.03 9.55 18.16
CA PHE A 219 -1.11 9.11 19.04
C PHE A 219 -1.19 7.58 19.16
N GLY A 220 -0.15 6.85 18.76
CA GLY A 220 0.00 5.41 18.95
C GLY A 220 -1.19 4.56 18.50
N CYS A 221 -1.71 3.68 19.36
CA CYS A 221 -2.81 2.78 19.00
C CYS A 221 -4.12 3.16 19.68
N ILE A 222 -5.06 3.64 18.87
CA ILE A 222 -6.36 4.20 19.23
C ILE A 222 -7.44 3.13 19.01
N PRO A 223 -8.18 2.72 20.06
CA PRO A 223 -9.36 1.89 19.90
C PRO A 223 -10.57 2.70 19.41
N HIS A 224 -11.40 2.07 18.58
CA HIS A 224 -12.67 2.64 18.18
C HIS A 224 -13.63 2.68 19.38
N GLU A 225 -14.36 3.77 19.57
CA GLU A 225 -15.20 4.01 20.75
C GLU A 225 -16.34 3.00 20.90
N LYS A 226 -17.08 2.78 19.80
CA LYS A 226 -18.18 1.81 19.73
C LYS A 226 -17.70 0.37 19.50
N TYR A 227 -16.83 0.15 18.51
CA TYR A 227 -16.37 -1.17 18.09
C TYR A 227 -14.96 -1.43 18.61
N VAL A 228 -14.82 -1.67 19.92
CA VAL A 228 -13.50 -1.76 20.60
C VAL A 228 -12.55 -2.82 20.06
N PHE A 229 -13.06 -3.78 19.27
CA PHE A 229 -12.26 -4.74 18.52
C PHE A 229 -11.59 -4.14 17.27
N ILE A 230 -11.84 -2.88 16.92
CA ILE A 230 -11.18 -2.16 15.83
C ILE A 230 -10.19 -1.17 16.43
N GLY A 231 -8.94 -1.21 15.94
CA GLY A 231 -7.88 -0.33 16.38
C GLY A 231 -7.15 0.33 15.21
N ALA A 232 -6.84 1.61 15.36
CA ALA A 232 -6.12 2.42 14.38
C ALA A 232 -4.82 2.95 14.96
N SER A 233 -3.83 3.17 14.10
CA SER A 233 -2.60 3.89 14.41
C SER A 233 -2.30 4.79 13.22
N PRO A 234 -2.67 6.08 13.27
CA PRO A 234 -2.23 7.03 12.25
C PRO A 234 -0.73 7.30 12.37
N ASP A 235 -0.07 7.62 11.26
CA ASP A 235 1.37 7.93 11.28
C ASP A 235 1.65 9.33 11.84
N GLY A 236 0.67 10.24 11.75
CA GLY A 236 0.71 11.53 12.42
C GLY A 236 -0.60 12.29 12.29
N ILE A 237 -0.79 13.30 13.15
CA ILE A 237 -1.91 14.25 13.04
C ILE A 237 -1.35 15.67 13.22
N VAL A 238 -1.81 16.61 12.40
CA VAL A 238 -1.48 18.04 12.55
C VAL A 238 -2.33 18.63 13.67
N THR A 239 -1.70 19.05 14.77
CA THR A 239 -2.39 19.47 16.00
C THR A 239 -2.29 20.96 16.32
N ASP A 240 -1.66 21.76 15.46
CA ASP A 240 -1.61 23.22 15.64
C ASP A 240 -2.94 23.86 15.19
N PRO A 241 -3.74 24.46 16.11
CA PRO A 241 -5.03 25.07 15.76
C PRO A 241 -4.93 26.25 14.80
N ALA A 242 -3.76 26.87 14.67
CA ALA A 242 -3.54 27.97 13.73
C ALA A 242 -3.20 27.48 12.31
N HIS A 243 -2.92 26.20 12.14
CA HIS A 243 -2.51 25.63 10.87
C HIS A 243 -3.73 25.32 9.97
N PRO A 244 -3.69 25.61 8.65
CA PRO A 244 -4.82 25.32 7.75
C PRO A 244 -5.24 23.85 7.72
N ARG A 245 -4.29 22.94 7.98
CA ARG A 245 -4.49 21.49 8.06
C ARG A 245 -4.76 20.98 9.47
N TYR A 246 -5.20 21.83 10.40
CA TYR A 246 -5.51 21.41 11.77
C TYR A 246 -6.49 20.23 11.78
N GLY A 247 -6.12 19.14 12.45
CA GLY A 247 -6.90 17.90 12.49
C GLY A 247 -6.72 16.97 11.29
N HIS A 248 -5.92 17.33 10.29
CA HIS A 248 -5.57 16.41 9.21
C HIS A 248 -4.71 15.28 9.76
N MET A 249 -5.19 14.07 9.53
CA MET A 249 -4.40 12.86 9.72
C MET A 249 -3.40 12.72 8.56
N VAL A 250 -2.29 12.04 8.81
CA VAL A 250 -1.31 11.69 7.77
C VAL A 250 -1.07 10.19 7.80
N GLU A 251 -1.09 9.59 6.62
CA GLU A 251 -0.77 8.18 6.39
C GLU A 251 0.31 8.08 5.31
N ILE A 252 1.42 7.43 5.63
CA ILE A 252 2.66 7.43 4.86
C ILE A 252 2.93 6.02 4.33
N LYS A 253 3.18 5.91 3.03
CA LYS A 253 3.62 4.67 2.38
C LYS A 253 4.90 4.88 1.59
N ASN A 254 5.97 4.23 2.05
CA ASN A 254 7.22 4.14 1.32
C ASN A 254 7.17 3.01 0.28
N ILE A 255 7.09 3.39 -0.99
CA ILE A 255 6.88 2.48 -2.12
C ILE A 255 8.23 2.04 -2.71
N VAL A 256 8.43 0.72 -2.80
CA VAL A 256 9.65 0.13 -3.37
C VAL A 256 9.45 -0.29 -4.84
N ASN A 257 8.44 -1.14 -5.10
CA ASN A 257 8.36 -1.88 -6.37
C ASN A 257 7.22 -1.47 -7.31
N ARG A 258 6.22 -0.73 -6.82
CA ARG A 258 5.07 -0.32 -7.64
C ARG A 258 5.15 1.15 -8.03
N ASP A 259 4.34 1.52 -9.01
CA ASP A 259 4.18 2.91 -9.39
C ASP A 259 3.32 3.70 -8.41
N ILE A 260 3.70 4.97 -8.26
CA ILE A 260 2.97 6.00 -7.52
C ILE A 260 2.11 6.70 -8.55
N THR A 261 0.80 6.50 -8.46
CA THR A 261 -0.19 7.00 -9.43
C THR A 261 -1.06 8.12 -8.86
N GLY A 262 -0.91 8.46 -7.57
CA GLY A 262 -1.83 9.32 -6.84
C GLY A 262 -3.15 8.64 -6.46
N ILE A 263 -3.37 7.37 -6.85
CA ILE A 263 -4.56 6.61 -6.50
C ILE A 263 -4.21 5.65 -5.34
N PRO A 264 -4.79 5.83 -4.14
CA PRO A 264 -4.57 4.90 -3.05
C PRO A 264 -5.03 3.49 -3.45
N LYS A 265 -4.18 2.49 -3.17
CA LYS A 265 -4.60 1.09 -3.24
C LYS A 265 -5.84 0.87 -2.38
N GLU A 266 -6.71 -0.05 -2.79
CA GLU A 266 -7.89 -0.43 -2.01
C GLU A 266 -7.56 -0.72 -0.53
N GLU A 267 -6.53 -1.53 -0.24
CA GLU A 267 -6.14 -1.86 1.13
C GLU A 267 -5.68 -0.66 1.96
N TYR A 268 -5.05 0.34 1.33
CA TYR A 268 -4.60 1.57 1.99
C TYR A 268 -5.76 2.53 2.19
N TRP A 269 -6.67 2.63 1.21
CA TRP A 269 -7.87 3.43 1.33
C TRP A 269 -8.77 2.92 2.46
N ILE A 270 -8.98 1.59 2.54
CA ILE A 270 -9.70 0.95 3.65
C ILE A 270 -9.02 1.26 4.99
N GLN A 271 -7.69 1.18 5.05
CA GLN A 271 -6.94 1.53 6.26
C GLN A 271 -7.21 2.98 6.69
N ILE A 272 -7.14 3.93 5.76
CA ILE A 272 -7.37 5.37 6.00
C ILE A 272 -8.78 5.61 6.51
N GLN A 273 -9.79 5.04 5.85
CA GLN A 273 -11.19 5.22 6.26
C GLN A 273 -11.45 4.70 7.68
N VAL A 274 -10.87 3.54 8.02
CA VAL A 274 -10.99 2.98 9.38
C VAL A 274 -10.22 3.84 10.40
N GLN A 275 -9.07 4.41 10.03
CA GLN A 275 -8.34 5.34 10.87
C GLN A 275 -9.14 6.64 11.11
N LEU A 276 -9.70 7.24 10.06
CA LEU A 276 -10.56 8.44 10.15
C LEU A 276 -11.78 8.20 11.03
N GLU A 277 -12.43 7.05 10.86
CA GLU A 277 -13.56 6.63 11.69
C GLU A 277 -13.16 6.47 13.17
N THR A 278 -12.08 5.75 13.42
CA THR A 278 -11.59 5.45 14.78
C THR A 278 -11.10 6.70 15.52
N CYS A 279 -10.42 7.61 14.80
CA CYS A 279 -9.91 8.85 15.34
C CYS A 279 -10.99 9.93 15.47
N ASN A 280 -12.12 9.74 14.79
CA ASN A 280 -13.17 10.74 14.62
C ASN A 280 -12.64 12.05 13.99
N LEU A 281 -11.96 11.90 12.84
CA LEU A 281 -11.40 12.98 12.04
C LEU A 281 -11.99 12.94 10.62
N GLU A 282 -11.94 14.06 9.90
CA GLU A 282 -12.58 14.17 8.57
C GLU A 282 -11.63 13.92 7.40
N TYR A 283 -10.36 14.29 7.55
CA TYR A 283 -9.41 14.37 6.44
C TYR A 283 -8.11 13.66 6.74
N CYS A 284 -7.59 12.96 5.73
CA CYS A 284 -6.28 12.35 5.74
C CYS A 284 -5.48 12.81 4.52
N ASP A 285 -4.28 13.31 4.76
CA ASP A 285 -3.28 13.51 3.72
C ASP A 285 -2.55 12.19 3.53
N PHE A 286 -2.76 11.54 2.39
CA PHE A 286 -2.15 10.27 2.05
C PHE A 286 -0.86 10.51 1.25
N VAL A 287 0.27 10.12 1.83
CA VAL A 287 1.60 10.40 1.31
C VAL A 287 2.24 9.12 0.80
N GLU A 288 2.58 9.09 -0.48
CA GLU A 288 3.40 8.04 -1.07
C GLU A 288 4.77 8.59 -1.43
N THR A 289 5.83 7.96 -0.93
CA THR A 289 7.21 8.34 -1.25
C THR A 289 7.94 7.18 -1.89
N ARG A 290 8.77 7.49 -2.89
CA ARG A 290 9.79 6.58 -3.42
C ARG A 290 11.15 7.16 -3.06
N ILE A 291 11.73 6.61 -2.00
CA ILE A 291 13.09 6.93 -1.60
C ILE A 291 14.03 5.89 -2.21
N LYS A 292 15.20 6.33 -2.64
CA LYS A 292 16.29 5.49 -3.15
C LYS A 292 17.58 5.78 -2.39
N GLU A 293 18.47 4.80 -2.37
CA GLU A 293 19.82 4.93 -1.83
C GLU A 293 20.81 5.12 -2.99
N TYR A 294 21.79 6.02 -2.82
CA TYR A 294 22.93 6.11 -3.75
C TYR A 294 23.82 4.89 -3.59
N GLU A 295 24.56 4.52 -4.65
CA GLU A 295 25.50 3.39 -4.56
C GLU A 295 26.68 3.71 -3.64
N ASN A 296 27.07 4.99 -3.57
CA ASN A 296 28.21 5.46 -2.79
C ASN A 296 28.08 6.93 -2.38
N ALA A 297 28.93 7.35 -1.43
CA ALA A 297 28.96 8.72 -0.93
C ALA A 297 29.33 9.76 -2.02
N ALA A 298 30.15 9.39 -3.01
CA ALA A 298 30.59 10.34 -4.03
C ALA A 298 29.40 10.82 -4.88
N GLU A 299 28.50 9.91 -5.27
CA GLU A 299 27.25 10.23 -5.97
C GLU A 299 26.38 11.22 -5.17
N TYR A 300 26.19 10.95 -3.87
CA TYR A 300 25.47 11.87 -2.98
C TYR A 300 26.06 13.28 -2.98
N TYR A 301 27.39 13.41 -2.93
CA TYR A 301 28.07 14.70 -2.87
C TYR A 301 28.14 15.45 -4.20
N ILE A 302 28.06 14.76 -5.34
CA ILE A 302 28.04 15.42 -6.66
C ILE A 302 26.62 15.74 -7.14
N ASP A 303 25.60 15.03 -6.65
CA ASP A 303 24.22 15.24 -7.07
C ASP A 303 23.75 16.67 -6.76
N ARG A 304 23.14 17.33 -7.74
CA ARG A 304 22.53 18.67 -7.63
C ARG A 304 21.08 18.68 -8.09
N GLU A 305 20.55 17.54 -8.51
CA GLU A 305 19.23 17.40 -9.12
C GLU A 305 18.14 17.19 -8.06
N HIS A 306 18.43 16.39 -7.02
CA HIS A 306 17.43 16.07 -6.00
C HIS A 306 17.36 17.12 -4.89
N ASN A 307 16.16 17.68 -4.71
CA ASN A 307 15.85 18.66 -3.65
C ASN A 307 15.93 18.05 -2.24
N TYR A 308 15.45 16.80 -2.09
CA TYR A 308 15.49 16.07 -0.84
C TYR A 308 16.48 14.92 -0.93
N LYS A 309 17.52 15.00 -0.12
CA LYS A 309 18.50 13.94 0.09
C LYS A 309 19.16 14.09 1.44
N GLY A 310 19.73 13.01 1.95
CA GLY A 310 20.40 13.03 3.24
C GLY A 310 21.05 11.72 3.62
N VAL A 311 21.25 11.54 4.93
CA VAL A 311 21.94 10.38 5.48
C VAL A 311 21.09 9.70 6.54
N VAL A 312 21.06 8.37 6.51
CA VAL A 312 20.61 7.50 7.59
C VAL A 312 21.79 6.70 8.09
N LEU A 313 22.04 6.74 9.40
CA LEU A 313 23.06 5.92 10.03
C LEU A 313 22.41 4.68 10.64
N TYR A 314 22.94 3.52 10.29
CA TYR A 314 22.52 2.23 10.84
C TYR A 314 23.54 1.76 11.88
N PHE A 315 23.11 1.70 13.12
CA PHE A 315 23.88 1.20 14.26
C PHE A 315 23.41 -0.19 14.72
N VAL A 316 24.37 -1.00 15.18
CA VAL A 316 24.13 -2.30 15.83
C VAL A 316 24.75 -2.30 17.23
N LYS A 317 24.15 -3.00 18.19
CA LYS A 317 24.70 -3.08 19.55
C LYS A 317 26.03 -3.85 19.56
N LYS A 318 27.04 -3.35 20.28
CA LYS A 318 28.36 -4.00 20.37
C LYS A 318 28.32 -5.45 20.85
N MET A 319 27.44 -5.76 21.79
CA MET A 319 27.29 -7.10 22.34
C MET A 319 26.92 -8.17 21.29
N LEU A 320 26.22 -7.77 20.21
CA LEU A 320 25.98 -8.64 19.06
C LEU A 320 27.27 -8.94 18.30
N VAL A 321 28.06 -7.90 18.05
CA VAL A 321 29.30 -7.96 17.27
C VAL A 321 30.36 -8.78 18.00
N ALA A 322 30.36 -8.74 19.33
CA ALA A 322 31.29 -9.47 20.18
C ALA A 322 30.96 -10.97 20.34
N GLY A 323 29.81 -11.45 19.82
CA GLY A 323 29.40 -12.85 19.95
C GLY A 323 29.03 -13.27 21.39
N THR A 324 28.91 -12.32 22.32
CA THR A 324 28.64 -12.56 23.74
C THR A 324 27.14 -12.46 24.04
N LEU A 325 26.31 -13.24 23.34
CA LEU A 325 24.89 -13.34 23.68
C LEU A 325 24.75 -13.96 25.09
N PRO A 326 24.02 -13.33 26.03
CA PRO A 326 23.64 -13.99 27.27
C PRO A 326 22.91 -15.28 26.97
N SER A 327 23.18 -16.33 27.75
CA SER A 327 22.33 -17.51 27.76
C SER A 327 20.90 -17.07 28.10
N TRP A 328 19.95 -17.50 27.28
CA TRP A 328 18.52 -17.28 27.38
C TRP A 328 18.02 -17.02 28.82
N GLY A 329 17.44 -15.85 29.10
CA GLY A 329 16.56 -15.70 30.26
C GLY A 329 16.63 -14.44 31.11
N GLU A 330 17.59 -13.53 30.95
CA GLU A 330 17.67 -12.34 31.81
C GLU A 330 17.89 -11.07 30.94
N GLU A 331 16.91 -10.16 30.99
CA GLU A 331 16.76 -8.90 30.21
C GLU A 331 16.29 -9.00 28.75
N ASP A 332 14.99 -8.75 28.54
CA ASP A 332 14.23 -8.34 27.33
C ASP A 332 14.60 -8.90 25.93
N GLY A 333 15.54 -9.84 25.78
CA GLY A 333 15.85 -10.64 24.57
C GLY A 333 16.06 -9.90 23.23
N ARG A 334 15.98 -8.56 23.18
CA ARG A 334 16.03 -7.71 21.98
C ARG A 334 17.46 -7.43 21.55
N TYR A 335 18.24 -8.47 21.30
CA TYR A 335 19.65 -8.24 20.97
C TYR A 335 19.83 -7.71 19.55
N ASN A 336 18.98 -8.07 18.57
CA ASN A 336 19.19 -7.80 17.14
C ASN A 336 18.17 -6.84 16.49
N VAL A 337 17.90 -5.70 17.14
CA VAL A 337 17.04 -4.64 16.58
C VAL A 337 17.91 -3.53 15.99
N PRO A 338 17.72 -3.15 14.71
CA PRO A 338 18.43 -2.01 14.13
C PRO A 338 18.18 -0.71 14.89
N HIS A 339 19.23 0.08 15.12
CA HIS A 339 19.10 1.46 15.62
C HIS A 339 19.43 2.43 14.48
N TYR A 340 18.46 3.26 14.10
CA TYR A 340 18.62 4.25 13.03
C TYR A 340 18.73 5.67 13.59
N GLU A 341 19.67 6.46 13.07
CA GLU A 341 19.71 7.91 13.26
C GLU A 341 19.51 8.58 11.91
N TYR A 342 18.57 9.53 11.86
CA TYR A 342 18.18 10.25 10.66
C TYR A 342 18.80 11.64 10.68
N MET A 343 19.48 12.03 9.61
CA MET A 343 19.99 13.39 9.48
C MET A 343 18.82 14.36 9.27
N PRO A 344 18.67 15.40 10.12
CA PRO A 344 17.67 16.44 9.90
C PRO A 344 17.81 17.12 8.55
N LEU A 345 16.69 17.49 7.92
CA LEU A 345 16.65 18.07 6.57
C LEU A 345 17.25 19.49 6.51
N ASP A 346 17.36 20.18 7.63
CA ASP A 346 17.90 21.53 7.76
C ASP A 346 19.43 21.57 7.90
N ILE A 347 20.09 20.42 8.07
CA ILE A 347 21.54 20.34 8.10
C ILE A 347 22.10 20.50 6.68
N PRO A 348 22.96 21.50 6.42
CA PRO A 348 23.58 21.67 5.11
C PRO A 348 24.44 20.45 4.72
N ILE A 349 24.45 20.12 3.44
CA ILE A 349 25.25 18.98 2.91
C ILE A 349 26.73 19.11 3.29
N SER A 350 27.28 20.32 3.37
CA SER A 350 28.67 20.58 3.80
C SER A 350 28.98 20.16 5.24
N GLU A 351 27.96 20.04 6.09
CA GLU A 351 28.08 19.64 7.50
C GLU A 351 27.79 18.14 7.71
N THR A 352 27.46 17.40 6.65
CA THR A 352 27.14 15.96 6.70
C THR A 352 28.19 15.16 7.49
N GLU A 353 29.48 15.30 7.16
CA GLU A 353 30.56 14.58 7.84
C GLU A 353 30.69 14.93 9.33
N GLN A 354 30.44 16.19 9.69
CA GLN A 354 30.47 16.63 11.08
C GLN A 354 29.31 16.01 11.87
N TRP A 355 28.13 15.95 11.27
CA TRP A 355 26.96 15.29 11.86
C TRP A 355 27.19 13.79 12.05
N ILE A 356 27.73 13.10 11.03
CA ILE A 356 28.07 11.68 11.11
C ILE A 356 29.05 11.42 12.26
N TYR A 357 30.13 12.21 12.34
CA TYR A 357 31.14 12.08 13.39
C TYR A 357 30.55 12.31 14.79
N SER A 358 29.70 13.34 14.94
CA SER A 358 29.01 13.65 16.19
C SER A 358 28.13 12.49 16.67
N LYS A 359 27.30 11.93 15.79
CA LYS A 359 26.41 10.80 16.11
C LYS A 359 27.19 9.53 16.44
N LYS A 360 28.23 9.22 15.65
CA LYS A 360 29.12 8.09 15.90
C LYS A 360 29.78 8.21 17.28
N THR A 361 30.32 9.38 17.61
CA THR A 361 30.98 9.64 18.90
C THR A 361 30.00 9.52 20.07
N LYS A 362 28.78 10.06 19.92
CA LYS A 362 27.74 10.00 20.95
C LYS A 362 27.31 8.56 21.28
N LEU A 363 27.20 7.70 20.28
CA LEU A 363 26.68 6.33 20.43
C LEU A 363 27.79 5.27 20.59
N GLN A 364 29.07 5.67 20.53
CA GLN A 364 30.19 4.75 20.45
C GLN A 364 30.34 3.84 21.66
N GLU A 365 29.74 4.12 22.81
CA GLU A 365 29.86 3.28 24.01
C GLU A 365 29.06 1.98 23.86
N GLU A 366 27.80 2.09 23.42
CA GLU A 366 26.85 0.98 23.31
C GLU A 366 26.76 0.39 21.89
N TYR A 367 26.98 1.22 20.86
CA TYR A 367 26.73 0.86 19.46
C TYR A 367 28.00 0.90 18.60
N VAL A 368 27.94 0.17 17.48
CA VAL A 368 28.88 0.24 16.35
C VAL A 368 28.10 0.72 15.13
N LEU A 369 28.65 1.69 14.40
CA LEU A 369 28.11 2.08 13.10
C LEU A 369 28.34 0.93 12.11
N TYR A 370 27.25 0.31 11.66
CA TYR A 370 27.27 -0.79 10.70
C TYR A 370 27.27 -0.29 9.25
N ARG A 371 26.41 0.70 8.95
CA ARG A 371 26.25 1.23 7.59
C ARG A 371 25.87 2.71 7.62
N THR A 372 26.30 3.44 6.59
CA THR A 372 25.87 4.81 6.31
C THR A 372 25.13 4.78 4.99
N ASP A 373 23.84 5.10 5.03
CA ASP A 373 22.96 5.08 3.87
C ASP A 373 22.72 6.50 3.40
N TYR A 374 23.18 6.81 2.19
CA TYR A 374 22.91 8.09 1.55
C TYR A 374 21.65 7.92 0.71
N TRP A 375 20.63 8.74 0.94
CA TRP A 375 19.32 8.59 0.31
C TRP A 375 18.92 9.85 -0.46
N TYR A 376 18.03 9.68 -1.43
CA TYR A 376 17.32 10.76 -2.12
C TYR A 376 15.85 10.42 -2.34
N LEU A 377 15.01 11.44 -2.41
CA LEU A 377 13.60 11.29 -2.79
C LEU A 377 13.50 11.32 -4.32
N GLU A 378 13.11 10.18 -4.92
CA GLU A 378 12.89 10.09 -6.36
C GLU A 378 11.50 10.60 -6.75
N ASN A 379 10.47 10.24 -5.99
CA ASN A 379 9.09 10.61 -6.29
C ASN A 379 8.29 10.77 -4.99
N ILE A 380 7.33 11.69 -5.00
CA ILE A 380 6.35 11.89 -3.94
C ILE A 380 4.99 12.20 -4.54
N SER A 381 3.95 11.59 -3.98
CA SER A 381 2.56 11.96 -4.20
C SER A 381 1.90 12.21 -2.85
N CYS A 382 1.10 13.26 -2.77
CA CYS A 382 0.27 13.56 -1.62
C CYS A 382 -1.13 13.85 -2.14
N VAL A 383 -2.13 13.11 -1.66
CA VAL A 383 -3.54 13.30 -2.05
C VAL A 383 -4.42 13.38 -0.80
N LEU A 384 -5.52 14.11 -0.91
CA LEU A 384 -6.47 14.25 0.18
C LEU A 384 -7.48 13.10 0.14
N VAL A 385 -7.75 12.47 1.28
CA VAL A 385 -8.81 11.47 1.43
C VAL A 385 -9.77 11.94 2.51
N GLN A 386 -11.05 12.09 2.16
CA GLN A 386 -12.11 12.45 3.09
C GLN A 386 -12.80 11.21 3.66
N ARG A 387 -13.27 11.30 4.91
CA ARG A 387 -14.00 10.25 5.60
C ARG A 387 -15.34 9.96 4.90
N ASN A 388 -15.53 8.70 4.51
CA ASN A 388 -16.76 8.18 3.92
C ASN A 388 -17.52 7.33 4.96
N ARG A 389 -18.49 7.97 5.62
CA ARG A 389 -19.31 7.35 6.67
C ARG A 389 -20.26 6.29 6.13
N GLU A 390 -20.85 6.53 4.96
CA GLU A 390 -21.77 5.59 4.32
C GLU A 390 -21.07 4.28 3.97
N TRP A 391 -19.85 4.37 3.43
CA TRP A 391 -19.01 3.19 3.23
C TRP A 391 -18.75 2.44 4.54
N PHE A 392 -18.30 3.14 5.60
CA PHE A 392 -18.00 2.47 6.87
C PHE A 392 -19.25 1.78 7.46
N ASN A 393 -20.40 2.44 7.42
CA ASN A 393 -21.68 1.89 7.87
C ASN A 393 -22.08 0.63 7.08
N ALA A 394 -21.82 0.60 5.77
CA ALA A 394 -22.11 -0.56 4.92
C ALA A 394 -21.18 -1.75 5.21
N VAL A 395 -19.92 -1.53 5.58
CA VAL A 395 -18.94 -2.61 5.77
C VAL A 395 -18.78 -3.08 7.21
N VAL A 396 -19.11 -2.25 8.21
CA VAL A 396 -18.92 -2.61 9.62
C VAL A 396 -19.64 -3.90 10.07
N PRO A 397 -20.83 -4.28 9.54
CA PRO A 397 -21.43 -5.58 9.85
C PRO A 397 -20.53 -6.77 9.47
N GLN A 398 -19.74 -6.65 8.39
CA GLN A 398 -18.79 -7.68 8.00
C GLN A 398 -17.61 -7.76 8.96
N PHE A 399 -17.11 -6.61 9.45
CA PHE A 399 -16.08 -6.58 10.49
C PHE A 399 -16.54 -7.25 11.78
N ILE A 400 -17.78 -6.98 12.20
CA ILE A 400 -18.40 -7.61 13.37
C ILE A 400 -18.46 -9.13 13.18
N SER A 401 -19.00 -9.60 12.05
CA SER A 401 -19.12 -11.04 11.75
C SER A 401 -17.75 -11.78 11.76
N ILE A 402 -16.71 -11.17 11.22
CA ILE A 402 -15.34 -11.72 11.26
C ILE A 402 -14.82 -11.76 12.70
N TRP A 403 -15.05 -10.72 13.49
CA TRP A 403 -14.60 -10.68 14.88
C TRP A 403 -15.32 -11.73 15.74
N GLU A 404 -16.64 -11.86 15.61
CA GLU A 404 -17.42 -12.90 16.28
C GLU A 404 -16.92 -14.31 15.93
N THR A 405 -16.53 -14.52 14.66
CA THR A 405 -15.91 -15.78 14.22
C THR A 405 -14.58 -16.01 14.91
N ILE A 406 -13.73 -14.99 15.04
CA ILE A 406 -12.45 -15.06 15.76
C ILE A 406 -12.67 -15.41 17.23
N GLU A 407 -13.59 -14.74 17.91
CA GLU A 407 -13.89 -14.99 19.32
C GLU A 407 -14.38 -16.42 19.55
N LYS A 408 -15.27 -16.91 18.68
CA LYS A 408 -15.75 -18.29 18.70
C LYS A 408 -14.61 -19.29 18.48
N GLU A 409 -13.82 -19.12 17.43
CA GLU A 409 -12.79 -20.09 17.03
C GLU A 409 -11.54 -20.07 17.91
N ARG A 410 -11.28 -18.97 18.64
CA ARG A 410 -10.30 -18.94 19.73
C ARG A 410 -10.61 -19.97 20.80
N VAL A 411 -11.89 -20.26 21.06
CA VAL A 411 -12.34 -21.22 22.07
C VAL A 411 -12.60 -22.60 21.47
N SER A 412 -13.29 -22.67 20.33
CA SER A 412 -13.67 -23.96 19.71
C SER A 412 -12.54 -24.64 18.93
N GLY A 413 -11.45 -23.92 18.65
CA GLY A 413 -10.34 -24.36 17.81
C GLY A 413 -10.39 -23.78 16.40
N TYR A 414 -9.20 -23.55 15.82
CA TYR A 414 -8.99 -22.84 14.55
C TYR A 414 -8.12 -23.63 13.54
N ALA A 415 -7.85 -24.91 13.80
CA ALA A 415 -6.96 -25.73 12.97
C ALA A 415 -7.49 -25.93 11.53
N HIS A 416 -8.80 -25.87 11.31
CA HIS A 416 -9.43 -25.94 9.99
C HIS A 416 -9.15 -24.71 9.12
N ARG A 417 -8.72 -23.58 9.71
CA ARG A 417 -8.37 -22.34 8.99
C ARG A 417 -6.93 -22.32 8.48
N VAL A 418 -6.13 -23.35 8.77
CA VAL A 418 -4.72 -23.43 8.32
C VAL A 418 -4.68 -23.43 6.79
N ALA A 419 -3.85 -22.56 6.22
CA ALA A 419 -3.67 -22.49 4.77
C ALA A 419 -3.23 -23.85 4.20
N VAL A 420 -4.05 -24.41 3.31
CA VAL A 420 -3.72 -25.64 2.60
C VAL A 420 -2.69 -25.30 1.52
N LYS A 421 -1.45 -25.78 1.70
CA LYS A 421 -0.44 -25.69 0.65
C LYS A 421 -0.92 -26.50 -0.55
N LYS A 422 -1.26 -25.82 -1.66
CA LYS A 422 -1.50 -26.51 -2.93
C LYS A 422 -0.22 -27.30 -3.29
N PRO A 423 -0.30 -28.61 -3.56
CA PRO A 423 0.86 -29.35 -4.06
C PRO A 423 1.34 -28.67 -5.34
N LYS A 424 2.62 -28.32 -5.40
CA LYS A 424 3.23 -27.78 -6.64
C LYS A 424 3.11 -28.86 -7.72
N PRO A 425 2.65 -28.52 -8.95
CA PRO A 425 2.59 -29.51 -10.03
C PRO A 425 4.00 -30.04 -10.30
N LEU A 426 4.15 -31.36 -10.20
CA LEU A 426 5.37 -32.07 -10.59
C LEU A 426 5.44 -32.05 -12.13
N VAL A 427 6.35 -31.27 -12.69
CA VAL A 427 6.66 -31.34 -14.13
C VAL A 427 7.64 -32.49 -14.33
N VAL A 428 7.19 -33.55 -14.99
CA VAL A 428 8.04 -34.66 -15.43
C VAL A 428 8.48 -34.35 -16.86
N VAL A 429 9.78 -34.11 -17.06
CA VAL A 429 10.38 -33.99 -18.40
C VAL A 429 10.98 -35.34 -18.77
N GLN A 430 10.45 -36.01 -19.79
CA GLN A 430 11.10 -37.18 -20.39
C GLN A 430 12.11 -36.69 -21.44
N GLN A 431 13.39 -36.98 -21.24
CA GLN A 431 14.40 -36.87 -22.30
C GLN A 431 14.62 -38.25 -22.92
N SER A 432 14.34 -38.37 -24.21
CA SER A 432 14.70 -39.53 -25.02
C SER A 432 16.09 -39.30 -25.63
N SER A 433 17.12 -39.84 -25.00
CA SER A 433 18.44 -40.03 -25.60
C SER A 433 18.93 -41.43 -25.24
N GLY A 434 19.43 -42.15 -26.25
CA GLY A 434 19.68 -43.59 -26.22
C GLY A 434 20.56 -44.08 -25.07
N ASP A 435 20.23 -45.29 -24.63
CA ASP A 435 20.97 -46.14 -23.68
C ASP A 435 21.26 -45.54 -22.29
N SER A 436 20.20 -45.08 -21.60
CA SER A 436 19.95 -45.33 -20.16
C SER A 436 18.68 -44.62 -19.71
N THR A 437 17.72 -45.34 -19.13
CA THR A 437 16.47 -44.79 -18.58
C THR A 437 16.70 -44.11 -17.24
N GLY A 438 17.17 -42.86 -17.27
CA GLY A 438 17.30 -42.01 -16.07
C GLY A 438 16.08 -41.11 -15.88
N THR A 439 15.37 -41.24 -14.76
CA THR A 439 14.30 -40.30 -14.40
C THR A 439 14.90 -39.08 -13.70
N THR A 440 14.79 -37.89 -14.30
CA THR A 440 15.26 -36.65 -13.67
C THR A 440 14.07 -35.91 -13.05
N ARG A 441 14.12 -35.66 -11.73
CA ARG A 441 13.10 -34.88 -11.00
C ARG A 441 13.64 -33.48 -10.68
N ILE A 442 12.93 -32.44 -11.10
CA ILE A 442 13.28 -31.05 -10.77
C ILE A 442 12.57 -30.67 -9.47
N ILE A 443 13.35 -30.41 -8.42
CA ILE A 443 12.85 -29.87 -7.15
C ILE A 443 13.19 -28.39 -7.10
N ASN A 444 12.18 -27.53 -7.25
CA ASN A 444 12.35 -26.08 -7.08
C ASN A 444 12.28 -25.72 -5.58
N GLY A 445 13.41 -25.89 -4.90
CA GLY A 445 13.69 -25.24 -3.62
C GLY A 445 14.03 -23.78 -3.88
N GLY A 446 13.41 -22.84 -3.18
CA GLY A 446 13.67 -21.41 -3.39
C GLY A 446 15.16 -21.12 -3.28
N GLY A 447 15.74 -20.51 -4.32
CA GLY A 447 17.16 -20.13 -4.36
C GLY A 447 18.08 -21.06 -5.18
N GLY A 448 17.62 -21.63 -6.30
CA GLY A 448 18.49 -22.27 -7.30
C GLY A 448 17.99 -23.63 -7.79
N ILE A 449 18.18 -23.90 -9.09
CA ILE A 449 17.86 -25.19 -9.72
C ILE A 449 18.92 -26.21 -9.26
N CYS A 450 18.53 -27.20 -8.45
CA CYS A 450 19.39 -28.34 -8.12
C CYS A 450 18.95 -29.57 -8.93
N LEU A 451 19.82 -30.04 -9.83
CA LEU A 451 19.63 -31.27 -10.59
C LEU A 451 20.21 -32.45 -9.80
N ILE A 452 19.36 -33.38 -9.39
CA ILE A 452 19.76 -34.60 -8.68
C ILE A 452 19.45 -35.79 -9.58
N LYS A 453 20.47 -36.62 -9.88
CA LYS A 453 20.25 -37.91 -10.55
C LYS A 453 19.86 -38.95 -9.51
N LEU A 454 18.77 -39.68 -9.75
CA LEU A 454 18.28 -40.77 -8.90
C LEU A 454 18.36 -42.11 -9.64
N ASP A 455 18.61 -43.19 -8.91
CA ASP A 455 18.51 -44.57 -9.44
C ASP A 455 17.04 -45.03 -9.52
N GLU A 456 16.81 -46.23 -10.08
CA GLU A 456 15.46 -46.82 -10.22
C GLU A 456 14.77 -47.10 -8.86
N ALA A 457 15.52 -47.10 -7.75
CA ALA A 457 15.02 -47.25 -6.38
C ALA A 457 14.80 -45.90 -5.67
N GLY A 458 15.14 -44.77 -6.30
CA GLY A 458 14.96 -43.42 -5.76
C GLY A 458 16.11 -42.87 -4.92
N ASN A 459 17.30 -43.49 -4.96
CA ASN A 459 18.49 -43.05 -4.22
C ASN A 459 19.30 -42.03 -5.03
N ASN A 460 19.91 -41.05 -4.34
CA ASN A 460 20.73 -40.02 -4.96
C ASN A 460 22.10 -40.57 -5.40
N ILE A 461 22.39 -40.50 -6.70
CA ILE A 461 23.63 -41.01 -7.31
C ILE A 461 24.74 -39.94 -7.37
N SER A 462 24.50 -38.73 -6.84
CA SER A 462 25.35 -37.54 -7.07
C SER A 462 26.39 -37.27 -5.97
N GLN A 463 26.64 -38.20 -5.05
CA GLN A 463 27.70 -38.08 -4.04
C GLN A 463 28.49 -39.39 -3.91
N PRO A 464 29.83 -39.37 -3.92
CA PRO A 464 30.62 -40.54 -3.56
C PRO A 464 30.41 -40.85 -2.07
N SER A 465 30.36 -42.13 -1.73
CA SER A 465 30.22 -42.58 -0.34
C SER A 465 31.42 -42.13 0.50
N ILE A 466 31.16 -41.75 1.76
CA ILE A 466 32.19 -41.31 2.73
C ILE A 466 33.25 -42.40 3.01
N THR A 467 33.06 -43.61 2.51
CA THR A 467 34.01 -44.73 2.62
C THR A 467 35.19 -44.67 1.64
N ASP A 468 35.15 -43.84 0.57
CA ASP A 468 36.20 -43.80 -0.45
C ASP A 468 37.27 -42.69 -0.26
N LEU A 469 37.10 -41.82 0.75
CA LEU A 469 38.00 -40.70 1.02
C LEU A 469 39.19 -41.03 1.96
N HIS A 470 39.24 -42.23 2.53
CA HIS A 470 40.29 -42.61 3.49
C HIS A 470 41.61 -43.12 2.86
N ASN A 471 41.65 -43.37 1.54
CA ASN A 471 42.82 -43.96 0.86
C ASN A 471 43.63 -43.00 -0.03
N LEU A 472 43.39 -41.68 0.04
CA LEU A 472 44.04 -40.68 -0.84
C LEU A 472 44.93 -39.66 -0.13
N LEU A 473 45.31 -39.90 1.14
CA LEU A 473 46.18 -39.01 1.92
C LEU A 473 47.46 -39.67 2.47
N LEU A 474 47.90 -40.78 1.87
CA LEU A 474 49.23 -41.36 2.09
C LEU A 474 49.89 -41.66 0.74
N LEU A 475 50.50 -40.63 0.13
CA LEU A 475 51.69 -40.67 -0.72
C LEU A 475 52.21 -39.25 -0.96
#